data_AF-A0A1G9YFC2-F1
#
_entry.id   AF-A0A1G9YFC2-F1
#
_cell.length_a   1.000
_cell.length_b   1.000
_cell.length_c   1.000
_cell.angle_alpha   90.00
_cell.angle_beta   90.00
_cell.angle_gamma   90.00
#
_symmetry.space_group_name_H-M   'P 1'
#
loop_
_entity.id
_entity.type
_entity.pdbx_description
1 polymer ?
#
loop_
_entity_poly.entity_id
_entity_poly.type
_entity_poly.pdbx_seq_one_letter_code
_entity_poly.pdbx_strand_id
1 'polypeptide(L)'
;MSTPMTERFPYHELFEKLAVLRLRPFDVLLLPAETTDEEMQKIVSAAGYMLPHHTLAVRGDVQLLDETAMNNAGWYRAPETHPK
;
A
#
# COMPACT_ATOMS: atom_id res chain seq x y z
N MET A 1 -2.45 -12.94 -35.30
CA MET A 1 -3.63 -12.89 -34.43
C MET A 1 -3.21 -12.15 -33.18
N SER A 2 -3.77 -10.97 -32.93
CA SER A 2 -3.45 -10.17 -31.75
C SER A 2 -4.18 -10.76 -30.55
N THR A 3 -3.43 -11.18 -29.56
CA THR A 3 -3.93 -11.65 -28.27
C THR A 3 -4.90 -10.60 -27.68
N PRO A 4 -6.11 -10.97 -27.23
CA PRO A 4 -7.03 -10.03 -26.62
C PRO A 4 -6.36 -9.33 -25.43
N MET A 5 -6.58 -8.01 -25.29
CA MET A 5 -5.91 -7.17 -24.28
C MET A 5 -6.09 -7.69 -22.85
N THR A 6 -7.20 -8.40 -22.61
CA THR A 6 -7.54 -9.10 -21.36
C THR A 6 -6.56 -10.20 -20.97
N GLU A 7 -5.90 -10.86 -21.94
CA GLU A 7 -4.86 -11.87 -21.68
C GLU A 7 -3.49 -11.24 -21.35
N ARG A 8 -3.28 -9.97 -21.74
CA ARG A 8 -2.00 -9.28 -21.52
C ARG A 8 -1.94 -8.60 -20.15
N PHE A 9 -3.10 -8.28 -19.56
CA PHE A 9 -3.23 -7.61 -18.27
C PHE A 9 -4.47 -8.15 -17.52
N PRO A 10 -4.29 -9.12 -16.59
CA PRO A 10 -5.42 -9.78 -15.92
C PRO A 10 -6.24 -8.84 -15.00
N TYR A 11 -5.81 -7.58 -14.83
CA TYR A 11 -6.41 -6.59 -13.95
C TYR A 11 -6.73 -5.26 -14.65
N HIS A 12 -7.04 -5.27 -15.96
CA HIS A 12 -7.27 -4.05 -16.75
C HIS A 12 -8.26 -3.06 -16.12
N GLU A 13 -9.45 -3.52 -15.70
CA GLU A 13 -10.44 -2.62 -15.07
C GLU A 13 -9.94 -2.03 -13.75
N LEU A 14 -9.14 -2.79 -13.00
CA LEU A 14 -8.57 -2.33 -11.74
C LEU A 14 -7.46 -1.32 -11.99
N PHE A 15 -6.66 -1.53 -13.03
CA PHE A 15 -5.66 -0.58 -13.49
C PHE A 15 -6.30 0.76 -13.87
N GLU A 16 -7.40 0.76 -14.64
CA GLU A 16 -8.10 1.99 -15.00
C GLU A 16 -8.62 2.74 -13.77
N LYS A 17 -9.18 2.02 -12.79
CA LYS A 17 -9.66 2.61 -11.54
C LYS A 17 -8.52 3.21 -10.71
N LEU A 18 -7.37 2.53 -10.64
CA LEU A 18 -6.18 3.02 -9.94
C LEU A 18 -5.55 4.22 -10.66
N ALA A 19 -5.64 4.30 -12.00
CA ALA A 19 -5.13 5.42 -12.78
C ALA A 19 -5.79 6.76 -12.41
N VAL A 20 -7.07 6.74 -12.02
CA VAL A 20 -7.79 7.93 -11.53
C VAL A 20 -7.15 8.49 -10.26
N LEU A 21 -6.57 7.63 -9.41
CA LEU A 21 -5.93 8.02 -8.16
C LEU A 21 -4.56 8.70 -8.37
N ARG A 22 -4.01 8.65 -9.59
CA ARG A 22 -2.71 9.26 -9.95
C ARG A 22 -1.60 8.94 -8.94
N LEU A 23 -1.47 7.66 -8.62
CA LEU A 23 -0.49 7.17 -7.65
C LEU A 23 0.93 7.64 -8.00
N ARG A 24 1.64 8.09 -6.97
CA ARG A 24 3.04 8.52 -7.05
C ARG A 24 3.92 7.50 -6.33
N PRO A 25 5.23 7.47 -6.62
CA PRO A 25 6.16 6.66 -5.85
C PRO A 25 6.00 6.91 -4.35
N PHE A 26 6.00 5.83 -3.57
CA PHE A 26 5.84 5.85 -2.11
C PHE A 26 4.45 6.23 -1.57
N ASP A 27 3.45 6.41 -2.42
CA ASP A 27 2.07 6.51 -1.94
C ASP A 27 1.64 5.18 -1.28
N VAL A 28 0.84 5.30 -0.23
CA VAL A 28 0.30 4.15 0.52
C VAL A 28 -1.17 3.96 0.13
N LEU A 29 -1.51 2.76 -0.32
CA LEU A 29 -2.88 2.36 -0.59
C LEU A 29 -3.54 1.90 0.70
N LEU A 30 -4.50 2.69 1.19
CA LEU A 30 -5.35 2.28 2.31
C LEU A 30 -6.54 1.48 1.80
N LEU A 31 -6.70 0.26 2.33
CA LEU A 31 -7.79 -0.64 1.96
C LEU A 31 -8.74 -0.83 3.14
N PRO A 32 -10.06 -0.95 2.88
CA PRO A 32 -11.03 -1.30 3.92
C PRO A 32 -10.61 -2.55 4.68
N ALA A 33 -10.89 -2.60 5.99
CA ALA A 33 -10.56 -3.73 6.87
C ALA A 33 -11.10 -5.08 6.34
N GLU A 34 -12.19 -5.03 5.58
CA GLU A 34 -12.94 -6.18 5.10
C GLU A 34 -12.36 -6.75 3.80
N THR A 35 -11.38 -6.05 3.22
CA THR A 35 -10.69 -6.45 2.00
C THR A 35 -9.97 -7.77 2.26
N THR A 36 -10.30 -8.80 1.49
CA THR A 36 -9.66 -10.11 1.62
C THR A 36 -8.20 -10.06 1.18
N ASP A 37 -7.40 -11.03 1.63
CA ASP A 37 -6.00 -11.13 1.22
C ASP A 37 -5.88 -11.32 -0.31
N GLU A 38 -6.81 -12.05 -0.91
CA GLU A 38 -6.85 -12.27 -2.36
C GLU A 38 -7.11 -10.97 -3.13
N GLU A 39 -8.08 -10.16 -2.68
CA GLU A 39 -8.37 -8.85 -3.26
C GLU A 39 -7.18 -7.90 -3.12
N MET A 40 -6.55 -7.89 -1.94
CA MET A 40 -5.36 -7.08 -1.68
C MET A 40 -4.21 -7.45 -2.64
N GLN A 41 -3.96 -8.74 -2.86
CA GLN A 41 -2.93 -9.19 -3.81
C GLN A 41 -3.23 -8.75 -5.25
N LYS A 42 -4.50 -8.80 -5.67
CA LYS A 42 -4.93 -8.30 -7.00
C LYS A 42 -4.68 -6.80 -7.14
N ILE A 43 -5.01 -6.02 -6.12
CA ILE A 43 -4.80 -4.55 -6.11
C ILE A 43 -3.31 -4.21 -6.14
N VAL A 44 -2.49 -4.84 -5.29
CA VAL A 44 -1.04 -4.62 -5.27
C VAL A 44 -0.42 -5.01 -6.61
N SER A 45 -0.83 -6.14 -7.18
CA SER A 45 -0.36 -6.58 -8.50
C SER A 45 -0.73 -5.58 -9.58
N ALA A 46 -1.98 -5.09 -9.60
CA ALA A 46 -2.43 -4.07 -10.54
C ALA A 46 -1.66 -2.74 -10.40
N ALA A 47 -1.43 -2.29 -9.16
CA ALA A 47 -0.68 -1.06 -8.88
C ALA A 47 0.81 -1.19 -9.26
N GLY A 48 1.41 -2.37 -9.08
CA GLY A 48 2.80 -2.64 -9.47
C GLY A 48 3.08 -2.46 -10.96
N TYR A 49 2.06 -2.59 -11.81
CA TYR A 49 2.19 -2.27 -13.24
C TYR A 49 2.22 -0.77 -13.54
N MET A 50 1.67 0.07 -12.65
CA MET A 50 1.69 1.54 -12.78
C MET A 50 2.96 2.12 -12.14
N LEU A 51 3.37 1.56 -11.00
CA LEU A 51 4.53 1.98 -10.23
C LEU A 51 5.45 0.77 -10.00
N PRO A 52 6.51 0.60 -10.82
CA PRO A 52 7.36 -0.59 -10.77
C PRO A 52 8.11 -0.74 -9.44
N HIS A 53 8.18 0.32 -8.64
CA HIS A 53 8.84 0.30 -7.35
C HIS A 53 7.99 1.04 -6.30
N HIS A 54 7.70 0.35 -5.18
CA HIS A 54 7.25 0.94 -3.91
C HIS A 54 5.76 1.26 -3.72
N THR A 55 4.85 0.33 -4.05
CA THR A 55 3.46 0.43 -3.54
C THR A 55 3.33 -0.33 -2.22
N LEU A 56 3.05 0.37 -1.13
CA LEU A 56 2.66 -0.24 0.14
C LEU A 56 1.13 -0.25 0.23
N ALA A 57 0.54 -1.41 0.46
CA ALA A 57 -0.87 -1.53 0.79
C ALA A 57 -1.04 -1.81 2.28
N VAL A 58 -1.92 -1.06 2.94
CA VAL A 58 -2.27 -1.23 4.35
C VAL A 58 -3.77 -1.51 4.43
N ARG A 59 -4.13 -2.58 5.13
CA ARG A 59 -5.53 -2.94 5.40
C ARG A 59 -5.90 -2.54 6.81
N GLY A 60 -7.06 -1.89 6.95
CA GLY A 60 -7.67 -1.56 8.23
C GLY A 60 -7.59 -0.09 8.59
N ASP A 61 -7.95 0.22 9.83
CA ASP A 61 -8.00 1.60 10.31
C ASP A 61 -6.59 2.17 10.48
N VAL A 62 -6.20 3.08 9.59
CA VAL A 62 -4.99 3.87 9.77
C VAL A 62 -5.31 5.07 10.66
N GLN A 63 -4.60 5.12 11.78
CA GLN A 63 -4.65 6.24 12.71
C GLN A 63 -3.43 7.12 12.51
N LEU A 64 -3.67 8.44 12.40
CA LEU A 64 -2.60 9.41 12.47
C LEU A 64 -2.23 9.59 13.94
N LEU A 65 -1.04 9.15 14.32
CA LEU A 65 -0.50 9.35 15.66
C LEU A 65 0.36 10.60 15.68
N ASP A 66 0.22 11.41 16.74
CA ASP A 66 1.21 12.43 17.03
C ASP A 66 2.44 11.83 17.72
N GLU A 67 3.51 12.62 17.84
CA GLU A 67 4.76 12.17 18.45
C GLU A 67 4.57 11.65 19.87
N THR A 68 3.64 12.22 20.64
CA THR A 68 3.35 11.79 22.02
C THR A 68 2.72 10.40 22.03
N ALA A 69 1.73 10.16 21.17
CA ALA A 69 1.10 8.87 21.01
C ALA A 69 2.08 7.81 20.48
N MET A 70 2.97 8.17 19.55
CA MET A 70 4.04 7.28 19.06
C MET A 70 5.03 6.91 20.16
N ASN A 71 5.44 7.89 20.99
CA ASN A 71 6.30 7.65 22.14
C ASN A 71 5.63 6.71 23.17
N ASN A 72 4.35 6.94 23.47
CA ASN A 72 3.58 6.08 24.38
C ASN A 72 3.39 4.65 23.84
N ALA A 73 3.29 4.50 22.52
CA ALA A 73 3.25 3.19 21.85
C ALA A 73 4.63 2.49 21.80
N GLY A 74 5.69 3.14 22.30
CA GLY A 74 7.04 2.58 22.37
C GLY A 74 7.76 2.53 21.03
N TRP A 75 7.33 3.35 20.04
CA TRP A 75 7.94 3.37 18.70
C TRP A 75 9.33 3.98 18.72
N TYR A 76 9.58 4.91 19.64
CA TYR A 76 10.89 5.45 19.93
C TYR A 76 11.44 4.76 21.18
N ARG A 77 12.48 3.95 21.01
CA ARG A 77 13.34 3.59 22.15
C ARG A 77 14.30 4.75 22.35
N ALA A 78 14.28 5.36 23.53
CA ALA A 78 15.37 6.23 23.94
C ALA A 78 16.68 5.44 23.76
N PRO A 79 17.74 6.04 23.16
CA PRO A 79 19.01 5.36 23.05
C PRO A 79 19.43 4.90 24.44
N GLU A 80 19.74 3.62 24.59
CA GLU A 80 20.16 3.06 25.87
C GLU A 80 21.26 3.96 26.44
N THR A 81 20.98 4.63 27.55
CA THR A 81 21.99 5.40 28.25
C THR A 81 22.97 4.38 28.81
N HIS A 82 24.01 4.07 28.04
CA HIS A 82 25.14 3.32 28.56
C HIS A 82 25.72 4.12 29.74
N PRO A 83 25.65 3.62 30.98
CA PRO A 83 26.39 4.25 32.06
C PRO A 83 27.88 4.15 31.72
N LYS A 84 28.57 5.29 31.77
CA LYS A 84 30.04 5.34 31.69
C LYS A 84 30.67 4.70 32.91
#